data_AF-A0A2A7WY27-F1
#
_entry.id   AF-A0A2A7WY27-F1
#
_cell.length_a   1.000
_cell.length_b   1.000
_cell.length_c   1.000
_cell.angle_alpha   90.00
_cell.angle_beta   90.00
_cell.angle_gamma   90.00
#
_symmetry.space_group_name_H-M   'P 1'
#
loop_
_entity.id
_entity.type
_entity.pdbx_description
1 polymer ?
#
loop_
_entity_poly.entity_id
_entity_poly.type
_entity_poly.pdbx_seq_one_letter_code
_entity_poly.pdbx_strand_id
1 'polypeptide(L)'
;MSNFMPEDKELLQGVLHKIILYRVTRNINNELVSRKIKHYQLSEATGRIGNWFNRTFNNLEDMRVSTLIKLISAVSKIHSDQNRDNPLLITSIIDNEIMEIASVLLDLNDVEIEDLLSPDSGITEFIINLKFYVDSLESNDDISPKESDVYDRIFNLIKKEEL
;
A
#
# COMPACT_ATOMS: atom_id res chain seq x y z
N MET A 1 -30.19 2.23 -13.11
CA MET A 1 -29.36 3.43 -12.87
C MET A 1 -28.07 2.91 -12.25
N SER A 2 -26.91 3.34 -12.75
CA SER A 2 -25.63 2.94 -12.15
C SER A 2 -25.61 3.40 -10.68
N ASN A 3 -25.11 2.55 -9.79
CA ASN A 3 -24.89 2.87 -8.38
C ASN A 3 -23.62 3.71 -8.16
N PHE A 4 -22.86 3.98 -9.24
CA PHE A 4 -21.57 4.63 -9.21
C PHE A 4 -21.63 6.03 -9.83
N MET A 5 -20.85 6.94 -9.25
CA MET A 5 -20.64 8.28 -9.79
C MET A 5 -19.50 8.28 -10.81
N PRO A 6 -19.47 9.24 -11.76
CA PRO A 6 -18.40 9.30 -12.77
C PRO A 6 -16.97 9.32 -12.20
N GLU A 7 -16.78 9.93 -11.02
CA GLU A 7 -15.48 10.02 -10.34
C GLU A 7 -15.12 8.79 -9.49
N ASP A 8 -16.02 7.82 -9.30
CA ASP A 8 -15.83 6.72 -8.36
C ASP A 8 -14.63 5.85 -8.74
N LYS A 9 -14.38 5.70 -10.04
CA LYS A 9 -13.22 4.97 -10.58
C LYS A 9 -11.90 5.63 -10.16
N GLU A 10 -11.79 6.94 -10.36
CA GLU A 10 -10.58 7.69 -9.98
C GLU A 10 -10.38 7.69 -8.45
N LEU A 11 -11.46 7.82 -7.68
CA LEU A 11 -11.40 7.77 -6.22
C LEU A 11 -10.95 6.39 -5.72
N LEU A 12 -11.51 5.30 -6.27
CA LEU A 12 -11.10 3.93 -5.92
C LEU A 12 -9.64 3.67 -6.28
N GLN A 13 -9.19 4.12 -7.46
CA GLN A 13 -7.77 4.08 -7.83
C GLN A 13 -6.88 4.82 -6.82
N GLY A 14 -7.34 5.97 -6.33
CA GLY A 14 -6.69 6.71 -5.23
C GLY A 14 -6.56 5.88 -3.95
N VAL A 15 -7.63 5.20 -3.55
CA VAL A 15 -7.62 4.28 -2.39
C VAL A 15 -6.58 3.18 -2.58
N LEU A 16 -6.63 2.46 -3.69
CA LEU A 16 -5.73 1.34 -3.96
C LEU A 16 -4.26 1.80 -4.01
N HIS A 17 -3.99 2.96 -4.60
CA HIS A 17 -2.65 3.55 -4.61
C HIS A 17 -2.14 3.83 -3.19
N LYS A 18 -2.97 4.41 -2.32
CA LYS A 18 -2.61 4.66 -0.92
C LYS A 18 -2.39 3.38 -0.13
N ILE A 19 -3.17 2.34 -0.38
CA ILE A 19 -2.96 1.02 0.22
C ILE A 19 -1.60 0.46 -0.21
N ILE A 20 -1.20 0.57 -1.48
CA ILE A 20 0.15 0.16 -1.94
C ILE A 20 1.24 0.90 -1.14
N LEU A 21 1.14 2.23 -1.03
CA LEU A 21 2.11 3.04 -0.28
C LEU A 21 2.16 2.66 1.20
N TYR A 22 1.00 2.46 1.81
CA TYR A 22 0.87 1.98 3.18
C TYR A 22 1.58 0.63 3.37
N ARG A 23 1.26 -0.36 2.54
CA ARG A 23 1.85 -1.71 2.68
C ARG A 23 3.34 -1.72 2.42
N VAL A 24 3.83 -1.06 1.37
CA VAL A 24 5.27 -0.94 1.09
C VAL A 24 6.01 -0.30 2.27
N THR A 25 5.53 0.83 2.79
CA THR A 25 6.20 1.54 3.89
C THR A 25 6.16 0.74 5.20
N ARG A 26 5.06 0.02 5.48
CA ARG A 26 4.93 -0.85 6.65
C ARG A 26 5.81 -2.11 6.54
N ASN A 27 5.90 -2.73 5.36
CA ASN A 27 6.79 -3.86 5.12
C ASN A 27 8.26 -3.48 5.33
N ILE A 28 8.67 -2.30 4.82
CA ILE A 28 10.00 -1.76 5.12
C ILE A 28 10.19 -1.58 6.63
N ASN A 29 9.22 -0.97 7.32
CA ASN A 29 9.32 -0.76 8.76
C ASN A 29 9.43 -2.08 9.54
N ASN A 30 8.71 -3.12 9.14
CA ASN A 30 8.78 -4.45 9.75
C ASN A 30 10.19 -5.05 9.61
N GLU A 31 10.82 -4.87 8.45
CA GLU A 31 12.22 -5.24 8.22
C GLU A 31 13.19 -4.45 9.11
N LEU A 32 12.96 -3.14 9.28
CA LEU A 32 13.77 -2.33 10.18
C LEU A 32 13.62 -2.79 11.64
N VAL A 33 12.38 -3.03 12.10
CA VAL A 33 12.10 -3.48 13.47
C VAL A 33 12.73 -4.83 13.75
N SER A 34 12.56 -5.82 12.86
CA SER A 34 13.14 -7.16 13.02
C SER A 34 14.68 -7.13 13.07
N ARG A 35 15.30 -6.20 12.34
CA ARG A 35 16.76 -6.01 12.30
C ARG A 35 17.27 -4.99 13.32
N LYS A 36 16.38 -4.45 14.17
CA LYS A 36 16.68 -3.42 15.20
C LYS A 36 17.31 -2.15 14.62
N ILE A 37 16.97 -1.79 13.38
CA ILE A 37 17.41 -0.57 12.71
C ILE A 37 16.40 0.54 13.00
N LYS A 38 16.88 1.67 13.51
CA LYS A 38 16.04 2.84 13.76
C LYS A 38 15.89 3.68 12.48
N HIS A 39 14.76 4.37 12.33
CA HIS A 39 14.45 5.19 11.15
C HIS A 39 15.51 6.25 10.82
N TYR A 40 16.12 6.87 11.84
CA TYR A 40 17.19 7.85 11.62
C TYR A 40 18.46 7.21 11.05
N GLN A 41 18.79 5.97 11.47
CA GLN A 41 19.96 5.24 10.96
C GLN A 41 19.78 4.92 9.47
N LEU A 42 18.56 4.54 9.08
CA LEU A 42 18.24 4.33 7.67
C LEU A 42 18.32 5.64 6.87
N SER A 43 17.79 6.74 7.43
CA SER A 43 17.83 8.05 6.78
C SER A 43 19.28 8.50 6.52
N GLU A 44 20.14 8.42 7.53
CA GLU A 44 21.58 8.72 7.40
C GLU A 44 22.27 7.82 6.37
N ALA A 45 22.04 6.50 6.43
CA ALA A 45 22.68 5.55 5.53
C ALA A 45 22.25 5.69 4.06
N THR A 46 21.04 6.23 3.81
CA THR A 46 20.58 6.58 2.45
C THR A 46 21.09 7.94 1.98
N GLY A 47 21.92 8.62 2.77
CA GLY A 47 22.47 9.95 2.47
C GLY A 47 21.43 11.07 2.62
N ARG A 48 20.38 10.84 3.39
CA ARG A 48 19.33 11.83 3.66
C ARG A 48 19.45 12.39 5.05
N ILE A 49 19.23 13.69 5.15
CA ILE A 49 19.34 14.41 6.41
C ILE A 49 18.07 14.19 7.25
N GLY A 50 18.25 13.97 8.55
CA GLY A 50 17.18 14.04 9.54
C GLY A 50 16.22 12.84 9.55
N ASN A 51 14.93 13.12 9.72
CA ASN A 51 13.86 12.16 9.95
C ASN A 51 13.12 11.74 8.66
N TRP A 52 13.82 11.70 7.51
CA TRP A 52 13.18 11.47 6.21
C TRP A 52 12.31 10.22 6.19
N PHE A 53 12.84 9.06 6.61
CA PHE A 53 12.04 7.83 6.55
C PHE A 53 10.83 7.88 7.48
N ASN A 54 10.96 8.52 8.65
CA ASN A 54 9.82 8.72 9.55
C ASN A 54 8.74 9.59 8.92
N ARG A 55 9.11 10.63 8.16
CA ARG A 55 8.14 11.42 7.39
C ARG A 55 7.48 10.59 6.30
N THR A 56 8.27 9.85 5.50
CA THR A 56 7.75 8.97 4.46
C THR A 56 6.79 7.92 5.03
N PHE A 57 7.10 7.37 6.21
CA PHE A 57 6.27 6.39 6.92
C PHE A 57 4.96 6.97 7.46
N ASN A 58 4.96 8.24 7.91
CA ASN A 58 3.78 8.88 8.50
C ASN A 58 2.90 9.60 7.47
N ASN A 59 3.46 10.09 6.36
CA ASN A 59 2.74 10.87 5.36
C ASN A 59 2.51 10.09 4.06
N LEU A 60 2.83 8.80 4.05
CA LEU A 60 2.78 7.92 2.87
C LEU A 60 3.38 8.57 1.61
N GLU A 61 4.57 9.17 1.75
CA GLU A 61 5.22 9.82 0.61
C GLU A 61 5.60 8.77 -0.45
N ASP A 62 5.23 9.03 -1.72
CA ASP A 62 5.65 8.17 -2.81
C ASP A 62 7.18 8.13 -2.93
N MET A 63 7.69 6.90 -3.02
CA MET A 63 9.11 6.61 -3.00
C MET A 63 9.59 6.29 -4.41
N ARG A 64 10.38 7.20 -5.00
CA ARG A 64 11.08 6.93 -6.27
C ARG A 64 11.83 5.60 -6.22
N VAL A 65 11.84 4.84 -7.31
CA VAL A 65 12.55 3.55 -7.40
C VAL A 65 14.02 3.62 -6.97
N SER A 66 14.74 4.68 -7.36
CA SER A 66 16.13 4.91 -6.93
C SER A 66 16.28 5.06 -5.41
N THR A 67 15.27 5.58 -4.75
CA THR A 67 15.19 5.66 -3.29
C THR A 67 15.01 4.29 -2.67
N LEU A 68 14.07 3.50 -3.19
CA LEU A 68 13.78 2.16 -2.69
C LEU A 68 15.03 1.26 -2.80
N ILE A 69 15.74 1.31 -3.93
CA ILE A 69 16.99 0.57 -4.13
C ILE A 69 18.07 1.00 -3.13
N LYS A 70 18.23 2.31 -2.91
CA LYS A 70 19.16 2.84 -1.90
C LYS A 70 18.78 2.38 -0.50
N LEU A 71 17.49 2.32 -0.18
CA LEU A 71 16.99 1.85 1.11
C LEU A 71 17.36 0.39 1.33
N ILE A 72 17.06 -0.48 0.37
CA ILE A 72 17.39 -1.92 0.45
C ILE A 72 18.90 -2.12 0.65
N SER A 73 19.70 -1.36 -0.11
CA SER A 73 21.17 -1.39 -0.01
C SER A 73 21.65 -0.86 1.36
N ALA A 74 21.03 0.20 1.88
CA ALA A 74 21.37 0.79 3.17
C ALA A 74 21.06 -0.16 4.33
N VAL A 75 19.91 -0.83 4.31
CA VAL A 75 19.57 -1.86 5.31
C VAL A 75 20.62 -2.97 5.30
N SER A 76 20.98 -3.47 4.12
CA SER A 76 22.01 -4.51 3.98
C SER A 76 23.37 -4.04 4.50
N LYS A 77 23.75 -2.77 4.26
CA LYS A 77 25.00 -2.19 4.74
C LYS A 77 25.02 -2.03 6.26
N ILE A 78 23.97 -1.47 6.87
CA ILE A 78 23.84 -1.32 8.33
C ILE A 78 23.90 -2.69 9.02
N HIS A 79 23.29 -3.71 8.40
CA HIS A 79 23.21 -5.05 8.97
C HIS A 79 24.47 -5.91 8.68
N SER A 80 25.29 -5.54 7.69
CA SER A 80 26.51 -6.28 7.32
C SER A 80 27.60 -6.31 8.39
N ASP A 81 27.51 -5.42 9.39
CA ASP A 81 28.37 -5.45 10.58
C ASP A 81 27.95 -6.54 11.60
N GLN A 82 26.79 -7.19 11.42
CA GLN A 82 26.24 -8.16 12.39
C GLN A 82 25.80 -9.51 11.80
N ASN A 83 25.41 -9.64 10.53
CA ASN A 83 25.08 -10.93 9.88
C ASN A 83 25.01 -10.80 8.34
N ARG A 84 25.98 -11.36 7.60
CA ARG A 84 25.99 -11.35 6.12
C ARG A 84 24.99 -12.32 5.47
N ASP A 85 24.45 -13.26 6.24
CA ASP A 85 23.69 -14.39 5.71
C ASP A 85 22.18 -14.12 5.51
N ASN A 86 21.70 -12.92 5.84
CA ASN A 86 20.29 -12.56 5.73
C ASN A 86 20.09 -11.22 4.98
N PRO A 87 20.24 -11.20 3.64
CA PRO A 87 20.01 -9.99 2.85
C PRO A 87 18.54 -9.56 2.91
N LEU A 88 18.29 -8.25 2.82
CA LEU A 88 16.93 -7.75 2.62
C LEU A 88 16.51 -8.01 1.16
N LEU A 89 15.47 -8.80 0.96
CA LEU A 89 14.94 -9.13 -0.36
C LEU A 89 13.86 -8.13 -0.76
N ILE A 90 13.82 -7.76 -2.04
CA ILE A 90 12.75 -6.88 -2.55
C ILE A 90 11.37 -7.50 -2.37
N THR A 91 11.28 -8.83 -2.40
CA THR A 91 10.03 -9.59 -2.20
C THR A 91 9.53 -9.60 -0.77
N SER A 92 10.35 -9.19 0.22
CA SER A 92 9.84 -8.95 1.59
C SER A 92 9.28 -7.53 1.76
N ILE A 93 9.48 -6.66 0.77
CA ILE A 93 8.88 -5.32 0.71
C ILE A 93 7.67 -5.32 -0.22
N ILE A 94 7.80 -5.88 -1.43
CA ILE A 94 6.78 -5.99 -2.46
C ILE A 94 6.31 -7.45 -2.49
N ASP A 95 5.24 -7.73 -1.74
CA ASP A 95 4.66 -9.07 -1.63
C ASP A 95 3.54 -9.32 -2.66
N ASN A 96 3.02 -10.56 -2.68
CA ASN A 96 1.98 -10.97 -3.62
C ASN A 96 0.69 -10.13 -3.50
N GLU A 97 0.32 -9.72 -2.30
CA GLU A 97 -0.89 -8.93 -2.09
C GLU A 97 -0.68 -7.48 -2.59
N ILE A 98 0.54 -6.92 -2.56
CA ILE A 98 0.83 -5.62 -3.22
C ILE A 98 0.69 -5.78 -4.74
N MET A 99 1.19 -6.90 -5.28
CA MET A 99 1.08 -7.21 -6.70
C MET A 99 -0.38 -7.40 -7.14
N GLU A 100 -1.20 -8.02 -6.30
CA GLU A 100 -2.63 -8.19 -6.52
C GLU A 100 -3.35 -6.84 -6.55
N ILE A 101 -3.09 -5.96 -5.57
CA ILE A 101 -3.65 -4.60 -5.57
C ILE A 101 -3.23 -3.82 -6.82
N ALA A 102 -1.98 -3.95 -7.24
CA ALA A 102 -1.50 -3.32 -8.47
C ALA A 102 -2.19 -3.88 -9.72
N SER A 103 -2.45 -5.20 -9.78
CA SER A 103 -3.20 -5.83 -10.87
C SER A 103 -4.61 -5.25 -10.96
N VAL A 104 -5.33 -5.18 -9.83
CA VAL A 104 -6.68 -4.62 -9.80
C VAL A 104 -6.69 -3.14 -10.20
N LEU A 105 -5.68 -2.38 -9.79
CA LEU A 105 -5.53 -0.99 -10.21
C LEU A 105 -5.31 -0.85 -11.72
N LEU A 106 -4.60 -1.79 -12.35
CA LEU A 106 -4.44 -1.84 -13.80
C LEU A 106 -5.76 -2.19 -14.49
N ASP A 107 -6.47 -3.22 -14.01
CA ASP A 107 -7.76 -3.64 -14.55
C ASP A 107 -8.78 -2.49 -14.48
N LEU A 108 -8.80 -1.75 -13.36
CA LEU A 108 -9.62 -0.56 -13.21
C LEU A 108 -9.35 0.52 -14.26
N ASN A 109 -8.20 0.57 -14.94
CA ASN A 109 -8.02 1.51 -16.06
C ASN A 109 -8.86 1.10 -17.27
N ASP A 110 -8.97 -0.20 -17.51
CA ASP A 110 -9.51 -0.78 -18.73
C ASP A 110 -11.00 -1.12 -18.63
N VAL A 111 -11.53 -1.34 -17.42
CA VAL A 111 -12.95 -1.68 -17.17
C VAL A 111 -13.67 -0.66 -16.27
N GLU A 112 -15.00 -0.71 -16.30
CA GLU A 112 -15.86 0.01 -15.34
C GLU A 112 -15.94 -0.75 -14.01
N ILE A 113 -16.30 -0.06 -12.92
CA ILE A 113 -16.38 -0.67 -11.59
C ILE A 113 -17.40 -1.81 -11.57
N GLU A 114 -18.54 -1.63 -12.24
CA GLU A 114 -19.59 -2.64 -12.35
C GLU A 114 -19.10 -3.96 -12.96
N ASP A 115 -18.26 -3.87 -13.99
CA ASP A 115 -17.71 -5.05 -14.67
C ASP A 115 -16.69 -5.76 -13.78
N LEU A 116 -15.87 -4.98 -13.07
CA LEU A 116 -14.91 -5.50 -12.09
C LEU A 116 -15.62 -6.29 -11.00
N LEU A 117 -16.73 -5.76 -10.46
CA LEU A 117 -17.52 -6.38 -9.39
C LEU A 117 -18.43 -7.51 -9.85
N SER A 118 -18.33 -7.96 -11.11
CA SER A 118 -19.11 -9.09 -11.59
C SER A 118 -18.85 -10.35 -10.74
N PRO A 119 -19.88 -11.19 -10.45
CA PRO A 119 -19.74 -12.36 -9.56
C PRO A 119 -18.64 -13.35 -9.95
N ASP A 120 -18.28 -13.41 -11.23
CA ASP A 120 -17.28 -14.32 -11.78
C ASP A 120 -15.83 -13.82 -11.64
N SER A 121 -15.63 -12.58 -11.17
CA SER A 121 -14.32 -11.90 -11.12
C SER A 121 -13.43 -12.33 -9.96
N GLY A 122 -14.00 -12.87 -8.87
CA GLY A 122 -13.29 -13.13 -7.61
C GLY A 122 -12.84 -11.86 -6.86
N ILE A 123 -13.15 -10.66 -7.35
CA ILE A 123 -12.72 -9.38 -6.78
C ILE A 123 -13.36 -9.09 -5.42
N THR A 124 -14.51 -9.71 -5.15
CA THR A 124 -15.36 -9.44 -3.98
C THR A 124 -14.62 -9.69 -2.68
N GLU A 125 -13.97 -10.85 -2.56
CA GLU A 125 -13.16 -11.21 -1.38
C GLU A 125 -11.94 -10.29 -1.26
N PHE A 126 -11.31 -9.95 -2.38
CA PHE A 126 -10.21 -8.99 -2.43
C PHE A 126 -10.64 -7.64 -1.83
N ILE A 127 -11.75 -7.05 -2.29
CA ILE A 127 -12.25 -5.79 -1.76
C ILE A 127 -12.58 -5.91 -0.26
N ILE A 128 -13.21 -7.01 0.19
CA ILE A 128 -13.49 -7.19 1.62
C ILE A 128 -12.21 -7.16 2.45
N ASN A 129 -11.15 -7.83 1.99
CA ASN A 129 -9.87 -7.91 2.68
C ASN A 129 -9.16 -6.54 2.76
N LEU A 130 -9.45 -5.62 1.83
CA LEU A 130 -8.89 -4.27 1.89
C LEU A 130 -9.45 -3.42 3.04
N LYS A 131 -10.56 -3.81 3.69
CA LYS A 131 -11.23 -2.99 4.73
C LYS A 131 -10.27 -2.66 5.86
N PHE A 132 -9.43 -3.61 6.24
CA PHE A 132 -8.42 -3.40 7.28
C PHE A 132 -7.46 -2.26 6.95
N TYR A 133 -7.03 -2.14 5.68
CA TYR A 133 -6.14 -1.07 5.24
C TYR A 133 -6.87 0.26 5.17
N VAL A 134 -8.11 0.27 4.67
CA VAL A 134 -8.93 1.48 4.62
C VAL A 134 -9.16 2.04 6.02
N ASP A 135 -9.54 1.20 6.99
CA ASP A 135 -9.75 1.61 8.39
C ASP A 135 -8.48 2.19 9.01
N SER A 136 -7.33 1.61 8.66
CA SER A 136 -6.03 2.10 9.09
C SER A 136 -5.69 3.45 8.47
N LEU A 137 -6.01 3.66 7.19
CA LEU A 137 -5.77 4.93 6.50
C LEU A 137 -6.71 6.03 6.99
N GLU A 138 -7.99 5.71 7.25
CA GLU A 138 -8.97 6.62 7.84
C GLU A 138 -8.55 7.09 9.22
N SER A 139 -8.09 6.16 10.07
CA SER A 139 -7.63 6.48 11.43
C SER A 139 -6.41 7.42 11.45
N ASN A 140 -5.67 7.52 10.34
CA ASN A 140 -4.49 8.37 10.20
C ASN A 140 -4.74 9.62 9.32
N ASP A 141 -5.98 9.89 8.91
CA ASP A 141 -6.34 10.96 7.97
C ASP A 141 -5.61 10.87 6.60
N ASP A 142 -5.17 9.68 6.20
CA ASP A 142 -4.43 9.43 4.95
C ASP A 142 -5.36 9.24 3.74
N ILE A 143 -6.64 9.02 3.97
CA ILE A 143 -7.69 8.87 2.95
C ILE A 143 -8.71 10.01 3.08
N SER A 144 -9.14 10.55 1.95
CA SER A 144 -10.13 11.64 1.94
C SER A 144 -11.54 11.10 2.20
N PRO A 145 -12.47 11.95 2.68
CA PRO A 145 -13.86 11.53 2.89
C PRO A 145 -14.51 10.96 1.62
N LYS A 146 -14.21 11.49 0.43
CA LYS A 146 -14.75 10.98 -0.84
C LYS A 146 -14.23 9.58 -1.19
N GLU A 147 -12.95 9.34 -0.93
CA GLU A 147 -12.29 8.05 -1.13
C GLU A 147 -12.83 6.99 -0.15
N SER A 148 -13.04 7.36 1.11
CA SER A 148 -13.72 6.53 2.11
C SER A 148 -15.16 6.22 1.67
N ASP A 149 -15.93 7.24 1.28
CA ASP A 149 -17.32 7.10 0.85
C ASP A 149 -17.47 6.16 -0.36
N VAL A 150 -16.59 6.23 -1.37
CA VAL A 150 -16.68 5.35 -2.54
C VAL A 150 -16.36 3.90 -2.16
N TYR A 151 -15.35 3.70 -1.32
CA TYR A 151 -14.96 2.37 -0.87
C TYR A 151 -16.09 1.73 -0.05
N ASP A 152 -16.68 2.48 0.88
CA ASP A 152 -17.80 2.01 1.68
C ASP A 152 -19.04 1.70 0.84
N ARG A 153 -19.33 2.47 -0.21
CA ARG A 153 -20.41 2.14 -1.14
C ARG A 153 -20.17 0.80 -1.83
N ILE A 154 -18.98 0.58 -2.37
CA ILE A 154 -18.60 -0.69 -3.02
C ILE A 154 -18.68 -1.85 -2.03
N PHE A 155 -18.09 -1.69 -0.86
CA PHE A 155 -18.06 -2.72 0.19
C PHE A 155 -19.49 -3.10 0.65
N ASN A 156 -20.38 -2.13 0.78
CA ASN A 156 -21.78 -2.39 1.17
C ASN A 156 -22.61 -3.00 0.04
N LEU A 157 -22.29 -2.73 -1.23
CA LEU A 157 -22.91 -3.40 -2.37
C LEU A 157 -22.56 -4.89 -2.37
N ILE A 158 -21.26 -5.19 -2.27
CA ILE A 158 -20.72 -6.54 -2.14
C ILE A 158 -21.42 -7.32 -1.01
N LYS A 159 -21.46 -6.75 0.20
CA LYS A 159 -22.06 -7.42 1.36
C LYS A 159 -23.56 -7.67 1.23
N LYS A 160 -24.28 -6.89 0.43
CA LYS A 160 -25.71 -7.09 0.19
C LYS A 160 -25.97 -8.20 -0.82
N GLU A 161 -25.03 -8.47 -1.72
CA GLU A 161 -25.14 -9.55 -2.72
C GLU A 161 -24.80 -10.92 -2.15
N GLU A 162 -24.08 -10.98 -1.01
CA GLU A 162 -23.81 -12.22 -0.26
C GLU A 162 -24.95 -12.67 0.68
N LEU A 163 -25.97 -11.83 0.90
CA LEU A 163 -27.11 -12.07 1.81
C LEU A 163 -28.40 -12.46 1.06
#